data_AF-A0A7K1NY49-F1
#
_entry.id   AF-A0A7K1NY49-F1
#
_cell.length_a   1.000
_cell.length_b   1.000
_cell.length_c   1.000
_cell.angle_alpha   90.00
_cell.angle_beta   90.00
_cell.angle_gamma   90.00
#
_symmetry.space_group_name_H-M   'P 1'
#
loop_
_entity.id
_entity.type
_entity.pdbx_description
1 polymer ?
#
loop_
_entity_poly.entity_id
_entity_poly.type
_entity_poly.pdbx_seq_one_letter_code
_entity_poly.pdbx_strand_id
1 'polypeptide(L)'
;MKKTNINILVACEESQRVCNKFRKLGFNAYSCDLLECSGGHPEWHFNCDVFEVIENKGGVLQNGKHAKVSQWDMMIAHPPCTFLAVSGAKWYYHPKDKDLPLEQKRPHPKFPNRAKDREEASKFFMDLADAKIPYIAIENPIGIMNTRYKKPNQIVQPYHFGDSTSKKTCLWLKNLPPLKHTNIVDPGEFIEFKSGKK
;
A
#
# COMPACT_ATOMS: atom_id res chain seq x y z
N MET A 1 -0.73 -21.08 -19.82
CA MET A 1 -1.04 -21.37 -18.41
C MET A 1 -2.54 -21.56 -18.27
N LYS A 2 -3.01 -22.53 -17.48
CA LYS A 2 -4.46 -22.68 -17.20
C LYS A 2 -4.93 -21.45 -16.43
N LYS A 3 -6.00 -20.80 -16.88
CA LYS A 3 -6.64 -19.71 -16.13
C LYS A 3 -7.13 -20.27 -14.80
N THR A 4 -6.80 -19.59 -13.70
CA THR A 4 -7.31 -19.95 -12.37
C THR A 4 -8.61 -19.21 -12.11
N ASN A 5 -9.49 -19.79 -11.29
CA ASN A 5 -10.74 -19.15 -10.86
C ASN A 5 -10.55 -18.22 -9.64
N ILE A 6 -9.32 -17.79 -9.37
CA ILE A 6 -8.99 -16.96 -8.21
C ILE A 6 -9.06 -15.50 -8.64
N ASN A 7 -9.93 -14.74 -7.97
CA ASN A 7 -10.18 -13.32 -8.21
C ASN A 7 -9.34 -12.49 -7.25
N ILE A 8 -8.50 -11.62 -7.80
CA ILE A 8 -7.56 -10.80 -7.03
C ILE A 8 -7.86 -9.32 -7.28
N LEU A 9 -8.01 -8.55 -6.22
CA LEU A 9 -8.08 -7.10 -6.27
C LEU A 9 -6.73 -6.51 -5.85
N VAL A 10 -6.11 -5.71 -6.69
CA VAL A 10 -4.95 -4.90 -6.34
C VAL A 10 -5.42 -3.48 -6.06
N ALA A 11 -5.61 -3.18 -4.78
CA ALA A 11 -6.18 -1.95 -4.28
C ALA A 11 -5.15 -0.83 -4.19
N CYS A 12 -5.55 0.39 -4.56
CA CYS A 12 -4.70 1.59 -4.60
C CYS A 12 -3.50 1.41 -5.54
N GLU A 13 -3.72 0.81 -6.71
CA GLU A 13 -2.69 0.61 -7.72
C GLU A 13 -3.11 1.21 -9.07
N GLU A 14 -2.51 2.34 -9.47
CA GLU A 14 -2.64 2.84 -10.84
C GLU A 14 -1.66 2.15 -11.82
N SER A 15 -0.47 1.80 -11.34
CA SER A 15 0.65 1.38 -12.22
C SER A 15 0.49 -0.02 -12.83
N GLN A 16 -0.44 -0.81 -12.30
CA GLN A 16 -0.70 -2.22 -12.63
C GLN A 16 0.53 -3.15 -12.54
N ARG A 17 1.59 -2.78 -11.83
CA ARG A 17 2.83 -3.58 -11.76
C ARG A 17 2.59 -4.96 -11.15
N VAL A 18 1.85 -5.01 -10.05
CA VAL A 18 1.47 -6.25 -9.34
C VAL A 18 0.35 -6.95 -10.09
N CYS A 19 -0.69 -6.23 -10.53
CA CYS A 19 -1.78 -6.80 -11.33
C CYS A 19 -1.28 -7.50 -12.59
N ASN A 20 -0.37 -6.87 -13.34
CA ASN A 20 0.25 -7.46 -14.53
C ASN A 20 1.00 -8.76 -14.23
N LYS A 21 1.67 -8.86 -13.06
CA LYS A 21 2.35 -10.09 -12.64
C LYS A 21 1.36 -11.21 -12.33
N PHE A 22 0.26 -10.91 -11.63
CA PHE A 22 -0.82 -11.89 -11.42
C PHE A 22 -1.49 -12.34 -12.72
N ARG A 23 -1.80 -11.40 -13.62
CA ARG A 23 -2.36 -11.72 -14.95
C ARG A 23 -1.42 -12.63 -15.75
N LYS A 24 -0.11 -12.37 -15.74
CA LYS A 24 0.90 -13.23 -16.38
C LYS A 24 0.93 -14.64 -15.81
N LEU A 25 0.66 -14.81 -14.51
CA LEU A 25 0.56 -16.10 -13.85
C LEU A 25 -0.80 -16.81 -14.08
N GLY A 26 -1.75 -16.16 -14.76
CA GLY A 26 -3.05 -16.73 -15.12
C GLY A 26 -4.19 -16.46 -14.13
N PHE A 27 -3.98 -15.58 -13.15
CA PHE A 27 -5.02 -15.16 -12.20
C PHE A 27 -5.98 -14.14 -12.81
N ASN A 28 -7.20 -14.08 -12.26
CA ASN A 28 -8.16 -13.03 -12.60
C ASN A 28 -7.94 -11.80 -11.72
N ALA A 29 -6.94 -10.98 -12.07
CA ALA A 29 -6.54 -9.81 -11.28
C ALA A 29 -7.04 -8.48 -11.87
N TYR A 30 -7.51 -7.59 -11.01
CA TYR A 30 -7.88 -6.22 -11.38
C TYR A 30 -7.15 -5.25 -10.48
N SER A 31 -6.76 -4.10 -11.03
CA SER A 31 -6.27 -2.95 -10.28
C SER A 31 -7.42 -2.00 -10.00
N CYS A 32 -7.32 -1.25 -8.90
CA CYS A 32 -8.26 -0.18 -8.60
C CYS A 32 -7.52 1.01 -7.99
N ASP A 33 -7.78 2.21 -8.52
CA ASP A 33 -7.22 3.46 -8.01
C ASP A 33 -8.12 4.64 -8.42
N LEU A 34 -8.02 5.75 -7.68
CA LEU A 34 -8.67 7.02 -8.07
C LEU A 34 -8.00 7.66 -9.28
N LEU A 35 -6.77 7.27 -9.60
CA LEU A 35 -6.05 7.68 -10.81
C LEU A 35 -6.28 6.71 -11.96
N GLU A 36 -6.19 7.22 -13.18
CA GLU A 36 -6.16 6.40 -14.40
C GLU A 36 -4.92 5.50 -14.40
N CYS A 37 -5.06 4.29 -14.96
CA CYS A 37 -3.93 3.37 -15.01
C CYS A 37 -2.83 3.81 -15.97
N SER A 38 -1.57 3.78 -15.52
CA SER A 38 -0.39 3.92 -16.39
C SER A 38 0.14 2.57 -16.93
N GLY A 39 -0.42 1.45 -16.46
CA GLY A 39 0.03 0.11 -16.79
C GLY A 39 -0.38 -0.44 -18.16
N GLY A 40 -1.16 0.32 -18.93
CA GLY A 40 -1.55 0.00 -20.32
C GLY A 40 -2.74 -0.95 -20.47
N HIS A 41 -3.39 -1.35 -19.38
CA HIS A 41 -4.52 -2.27 -19.38
C HIS A 41 -5.78 -1.67 -18.76
N PRO A 42 -6.44 -0.69 -19.42
CA PRO A 42 -7.68 -0.09 -18.91
C PRO A 42 -8.83 -1.11 -18.79
N GLU A 43 -8.72 -2.27 -19.44
CA GLU A 43 -9.62 -3.42 -19.29
C GLU A 43 -9.44 -4.21 -17.98
N TRP A 44 -8.42 -3.89 -17.18
CA TRP A 44 -8.16 -4.48 -15.86
C TRP A 44 -8.20 -3.44 -14.73
N HIS A 45 -8.59 -2.20 -15.01
CA HIS A 45 -8.53 -1.11 -14.04
C HIS A 45 -9.91 -0.58 -13.69
N PHE A 46 -10.22 -0.50 -12.41
CA PHE A 46 -11.36 0.27 -11.89
C PHE A 46 -10.87 1.66 -11.45
N ASN A 47 -11.33 2.70 -12.15
CA ASN A 47 -10.97 4.08 -11.80
C ASN A 47 -12.03 4.71 -10.88
N CYS A 48 -12.12 4.23 -9.64
CA CYS A 48 -13.12 4.66 -8.65
C CYS A 48 -12.67 4.34 -7.22
N ASP A 49 -13.55 4.58 -6.24
CA ASP A 49 -13.31 4.17 -4.86
C ASP A 49 -13.23 2.63 -4.77
N VAL A 50 -12.20 2.13 -4.09
CA VAL A 50 -11.95 0.70 -3.94
C VAL A 50 -13.04 -0.03 -3.16
N PHE A 51 -13.69 0.64 -2.20
CA PHE A 51 -14.74 0.03 -1.40
C PHE A 51 -16.01 -0.21 -2.24
N GLU A 52 -16.28 0.62 -3.25
CA GLU A 52 -17.34 0.35 -4.23
C GLU A 52 -17.07 -0.95 -4.99
N VAL A 53 -15.81 -1.16 -5.40
CA VAL A 53 -15.39 -2.38 -6.12
C VAL A 53 -15.45 -3.62 -5.24
N ILE A 54 -15.07 -3.49 -3.97
CA ILE A 54 -15.15 -4.56 -2.97
C ILE A 54 -16.60 -4.97 -2.74
N GLU A 55 -17.48 -4.01 -2.45
CA GLU A 55 -18.90 -4.25 -2.14
C GLU A 55 -19.66 -4.79 -3.35
N ASN A 56 -19.49 -4.16 -4.51
CA ASN A 56 -20.19 -4.56 -5.74
C ASN A 56 -19.59 -5.80 -6.41
N LYS A 57 -18.44 -6.28 -5.91
CA LYS A 57 -17.65 -7.39 -6.48
C LYS A 57 -17.31 -7.14 -7.94
N GLY A 58 -16.93 -5.92 -8.27
CA GLY A 58 -16.75 -5.46 -9.64
C GLY A 58 -17.24 -4.03 -9.84
N GLY A 59 -17.37 -3.62 -11.10
CA GLY A 59 -17.69 -2.25 -11.47
C GLY A 59 -17.46 -1.98 -12.95
N VAL A 60 -17.50 -0.71 -13.31
CA VAL A 60 -17.12 -0.24 -14.64
C VAL A 60 -15.60 -0.08 -14.68
N LEU A 61 -14.97 -0.77 -15.62
CA LEU A 61 -13.55 -0.66 -15.93
C LEU A 61 -13.27 0.64 -16.68
N GLN A 62 -12.03 1.10 -16.65
CA GLN A 62 -11.62 2.35 -17.30
C GLN A 62 -11.87 2.33 -18.82
N ASN A 63 -11.90 1.17 -19.46
CA ASN A 63 -12.29 1.05 -20.87
C ASN A 63 -13.81 1.10 -21.15
N GLY A 64 -14.63 1.37 -20.13
CA GLY A 64 -16.09 1.44 -20.20
C GLY A 64 -16.81 0.09 -20.13
N LYS A 65 -16.10 -1.05 -20.07
CA LYS A 65 -16.73 -2.37 -19.92
C LYS A 65 -17.03 -2.67 -18.46
N HIS A 66 -17.99 -3.56 -18.21
CA HIS A 66 -18.28 -4.01 -16.86
C HIS A 66 -17.51 -5.30 -16.54
N ALA A 67 -16.94 -5.37 -15.34
CA ALA A 67 -16.37 -6.59 -14.79
C ALA A 67 -17.07 -6.93 -13.47
N LYS A 68 -17.37 -8.21 -13.27
CA LYS A 68 -18.00 -8.74 -12.06
C LYS A 68 -17.43 -10.09 -11.71
N VAL A 69 -17.21 -10.33 -10.42
CA VAL A 69 -16.72 -11.59 -9.87
C VAL A 69 -17.73 -12.14 -8.86
N SER A 70 -17.68 -13.45 -8.60
CA SER A 70 -18.53 -14.08 -7.57
C SER A 70 -18.15 -13.64 -6.16
N GLN A 71 -16.86 -13.42 -5.95
CA GLN A 71 -16.23 -12.90 -4.73
C GLN A 71 -14.79 -12.46 -5.03
N TRP A 72 -14.23 -11.63 -4.16
CA TRP A 72 -12.79 -11.39 -4.11
C TRP A 72 -12.14 -12.43 -3.20
N ASP A 73 -11.24 -13.23 -3.75
CA ASP A 73 -10.52 -14.25 -2.97
C ASP A 73 -9.32 -13.61 -2.26
N MET A 74 -8.63 -12.68 -2.92
CA MET A 74 -7.43 -12.03 -2.39
C MET A 74 -7.41 -10.53 -2.67
N MET A 75 -6.86 -9.75 -1.74
CA MET A 75 -6.54 -8.34 -1.93
C MET A 75 -5.06 -8.07 -1.64
N ILE A 76 -4.39 -7.37 -2.55
CA ILE A 76 -3.10 -6.74 -2.30
C ILE A 76 -3.33 -5.22 -2.31
N ALA A 77 -3.09 -4.54 -1.20
CA ALA A 77 -3.43 -3.13 -1.05
C ALA A 77 -2.20 -2.25 -0.81
N HIS A 78 -2.18 -1.10 -1.48
CA HIS A 78 -1.12 -0.10 -1.41
C HIS A 78 -1.66 1.27 -0.94
N PRO A 79 -2.31 1.36 0.24
CA PRO A 79 -2.96 2.58 0.66
C PRO A 79 -1.98 3.76 0.75
N PRO A 80 -2.43 5.00 0.48
CA PRO A 80 -1.59 6.19 0.54
C PRO A 80 -0.79 6.30 1.85
N CYS A 81 0.54 6.45 1.75
CA CYS A 81 1.43 6.44 2.90
C CYS A 81 1.81 7.83 3.44
N THR A 82 1.36 8.93 2.80
CA THR A 82 1.76 10.32 3.09
C THR A 82 1.61 10.72 4.56
N PHE A 83 0.55 10.23 5.20
CA PHE A 83 0.23 10.51 6.60
C PHE A 83 0.51 9.33 7.55
N LEU A 84 1.01 8.22 7.01
CA LEU A 84 1.31 7.01 7.79
C LEU A 84 2.82 6.84 8.01
N ALA A 85 3.65 7.20 7.03
CA ALA A 85 5.09 6.95 7.04
C ALA A 85 5.87 7.83 8.04
N VAL A 86 6.90 7.25 8.66
CA VAL A 86 7.81 7.94 9.59
C VAL A 86 8.51 9.16 8.99
N SER A 87 8.80 9.14 7.69
CA SER A 87 9.42 10.27 6.97
C SER A 87 8.55 11.53 6.99
N GLY A 88 7.23 11.39 7.14
CA GLY A 88 6.27 12.48 7.25
C GLY A 88 6.16 13.10 8.65
N ALA A 89 6.68 12.45 9.70
CA ALA A 89 6.44 12.81 11.10
C ALA A 89 6.87 14.25 11.45
N LYS A 90 7.94 14.76 10.82
CA LYS A 90 8.44 16.13 11.06
C LYS A 90 7.44 17.23 10.71
N TRP A 91 6.47 16.94 9.85
CA TRP A 91 5.50 17.92 9.37
C TRP A 91 4.24 18.00 10.23
N TYR A 92 4.11 17.19 11.29
CA TYR A 92 2.95 17.22 12.18
C TYR A 92 3.01 18.37 13.18
N TYR A 93 4.22 18.76 13.57
CA TYR A 93 4.43 19.63 14.71
C TYR A 93 5.14 20.93 14.30
N HIS A 94 4.91 21.98 15.06
CA HIS A 94 5.54 23.27 14.87
C HIS A 94 7.07 23.13 14.99
N PRO A 95 7.87 23.63 14.02
CA PRO A 95 9.33 23.43 14.03
C PRO A 95 10.06 23.97 15.27
N LYS A 96 9.49 24.99 15.92
CA LYS A 96 10.04 25.56 17.18
C LYS A 96 9.78 24.69 18.41
N ASP A 97 8.94 23.65 18.31
CA ASP A 97 8.50 22.84 19.45
C ASP A 97 9.24 21.49 19.47
N LYS A 98 10.41 21.40 18.82
CA LYS A 98 11.15 20.15 18.63
C LYS A 98 11.49 19.46 19.96
N ASP A 99 11.79 20.24 20.99
CA ASP A 99 12.26 19.78 22.31
C ASP A 99 11.12 19.63 23.33
N LEU A 100 9.87 19.96 22.96
CA LEU A 100 8.71 19.80 23.85
C LEU A 100 8.19 18.35 23.87
N PRO A 101 7.52 17.91 24.95
CA PRO A 101 6.71 16.70 24.94
C PRO A 101 5.62 16.75 23.84
N LEU A 102 5.24 15.59 23.29
CA LEU A 102 4.30 15.51 22.16
C LEU A 102 2.96 16.21 22.44
N GLU A 103 2.49 16.11 23.68
CA GLU A 103 1.23 16.68 24.18
C GLU A 103 1.25 18.21 24.20
N GLN A 104 2.45 18.82 24.20
CA GLN A 104 2.66 20.26 24.23
C GLN A 104 3.04 20.83 22.85
N LYS A 105 3.29 19.97 21.84
CA LYS A 105 3.66 20.42 20.50
C LYS A 105 2.46 20.96 19.75
N ARG A 106 2.58 22.19 19.25
CA ARG A 106 1.56 22.79 18.38
C ARG A 106 1.56 22.14 17.00
N PRO A 107 0.45 22.21 16.25
CA PRO A 107 0.41 21.79 14.85
C PRO A 107 1.40 22.56 13.97
N HIS A 108 1.87 21.94 12.90
CA HIS A 108 2.73 22.60 11.94
C HIS A 108 1.98 23.74 11.23
N PRO A 109 2.54 24.97 11.15
CA PRO A 109 1.80 26.14 10.65
C PRO A 109 1.41 26.03 9.17
N LYS A 110 2.23 25.35 8.35
CA LYS A 110 1.90 25.09 6.93
C LYS A 110 0.97 23.88 6.72
N PHE A 111 0.85 23.01 7.71
CA PHE A 111 0.10 21.75 7.59
C PHE A 111 -0.70 21.48 8.87
N PRO A 112 -1.63 22.38 9.24
CA PRO A 112 -2.29 22.32 10.54
C PRO A 112 -3.19 21.10 10.70
N ASN A 113 -3.70 20.55 9.59
CA ASN A 113 -4.68 19.46 9.59
C ASN A 113 -4.06 18.05 9.55
N ARG A 114 -2.72 17.92 9.47
CA ARG A 114 -2.04 16.63 9.29
C ARG A 114 -2.43 15.57 10.32
N ALA A 115 -2.73 15.98 11.56
CA ALA A 115 -3.21 15.08 12.59
C ALA A 115 -4.56 14.43 12.19
N LYS A 116 -5.50 15.23 11.67
CA LYS A 116 -6.78 14.77 11.15
C LYS A 116 -6.59 13.88 9.92
N ASP A 117 -5.76 14.31 8.96
CA ASP A 117 -5.47 13.55 7.73
C ASP A 117 -4.88 12.16 8.05
N ARG A 118 -4.12 12.06 9.14
CA ARG A 118 -3.61 10.78 9.65
C ARG A 118 -4.70 9.89 10.23
N GLU A 119 -5.68 10.44 10.93
CA GLU A 119 -6.80 9.64 11.44
C GLU A 119 -7.62 9.09 10.27
N GLU A 120 -7.87 9.91 9.23
CA GLU A 120 -8.53 9.47 7.99
C GLU A 120 -7.72 8.39 7.27
N ALA A 121 -6.40 8.58 7.10
CA ALA A 121 -5.53 7.58 6.49
C ALA A 121 -5.42 6.29 7.33
N SER A 122 -5.40 6.41 8.66
CA SER A 122 -5.37 5.25 9.57
C SER A 122 -6.68 4.48 9.48
N LYS A 123 -7.82 5.19 9.41
CA LYS A 123 -9.13 4.57 9.22
C LYS A 123 -9.20 3.84 7.88
N PHE A 124 -8.79 4.48 6.79
CA PHE A 124 -8.75 3.87 5.45
C PHE A 124 -7.90 2.60 5.41
N PHE A 125 -6.71 2.63 6.05
CA PHE A 125 -5.87 1.44 6.22
C PHE A 125 -6.60 0.32 6.96
N MET A 126 -7.29 0.65 8.06
CA MET A 126 -8.04 -0.34 8.85
C MET A 126 -9.24 -0.90 8.10
N ASP A 127 -9.98 -0.05 7.38
CA ASP A 127 -11.11 -0.48 6.54
C ASP A 127 -10.64 -1.50 5.48
N LEU A 128 -9.45 -1.33 4.89
CA LEU A 128 -8.82 -2.32 4.01
C LEU A 128 -8.42 -3.60 4.77
N ALA A 129 -7.84 -3.48 5.97
CA ALA A 129 -7.42 -4.63 6.77
C ALA A 129 -8.60 -5.51 7.21
N ASP A 130 -9.74 -4.86 7.49
CA ASP A 130 -10.97 -5.47 7.98
C ASP A 130 -11.94 -5.87 6.86
N ALA A 131 -11.60 -5.57 5.60
CA ALA A 131 -12.39 -5.98 4.44
C ALA A 131 -12.71 -7.48 4.50
N LYS A 132 -13.94 -7.84 4.08
CA LYS A 132 -14.46 -9.21 4.06
C LYS A 132 -13.87 -10.05 2.91
N ILE A 133 -12.54 -9.98 2.77
CA ILE A 133 -11.73 -10.72 1.81
C ILE A 133 -10.88 -11.72 2.61
N PRO A 134 -10.86 -13.02 2.24
CA PRO A 134 -10.18 -14.06 3.02
C PRO A 134 -8.66 -13.86 3.12
N TYR A 135 -8.01 -13.44 2.03
CA TYR A 135 -6.56 -13.28 1.94
C TYR A 135 -6.20 -11.82 1.68
N ILE A 136 -5.43 -11.18 2.56
CA ILE A 136 -5.07 -9.76 2.41
C ILE A 136 -3.58 -9.58 2.67
N ALA A 137 -2.91 -8.83 1.80
CA ALA A 137 -1.61 -8.21 2.08
C ALA A 137 -1.75 -6.70 1.95
N ILE A 138 -1.41 -5.95 2.99
CA ILE A 138 -1.27 -4.49 2.92
C ILE A 138 0.20 -4.15 2.92
N GLU A 139 0.62 -3.36 1.94
CA GLU A 139 1.98 -2.86 1.78
C GLU A 139 2.04 -1.39 2.18
N ASN A 140 3.02 -1.04 3.00
CA ASN A 140 3.31 0.36 3.32
C ASN A 140 4.76 0.51 3.81
N PRO A 141 5.36 1.70 3.73
CA PRO A 141 6.58 2.00 4.47
C PRO A 141 6.43 1.83 6.00
N ILE A 142 7.56 1.83 6.70
CA ILE A 142 7.56 1.92 8.17
C ILE A 142 6.80 3.18 8.61
N GLY A 143 5.84 3.01 9.52
CA GLY A 143 4.93 4.08 9.87
C GLY A 143 4.13 3.86 11.15
N ILE A 144 3.19 4.76 11.40
CA ILE A 144 2.39 4.80 12.63
C ILE A 144 1.52 3.55 12.84
N MET A 145 1.17 2.83 11.75
CA MET A 145 0.40 1.59 11.83
C MET A 145 1.16 0.46 12.55
N ASN A 146 2.50 0.52 12.61
CA ASN A 146 3.32 -0.39 13.44
C ASN A 146 3.05 -0.24 14.94
N THR A 147 2.43 0.87 15.35
CA THR A 147 2.08 1.17 16.75
C THR A 147 0.58 1.11 16.96
N ARG A 148 -0.22 1.65 16.04
CA ARG A 148 -1.68 1.77 16.20
C ARG A 148 -2.47 0.51 15.85
N TYR A 149 -1.96 -0.33 14.95
CA TYR A 149 -2.63 -1.57 14.55
C TYR A 149 -1.91 -2.79 15.12
N LYS A 150 -0.82 -3.20 14.48
CA LYS A 150 0.07 -4.28 14.94
C LYS A 150 1.41 -4.18 14.23
N LYS A 151 2.42 -4.89 14.74
CA LYS A 151 3.69 -5.04 14.01
C LYS A 151 3.43 -5.74 12.66
N PRO A 152 4.11 -5.32 11.59
CA PRO A 152 3.97 -5.98 10.30
C PRO A 152 4.42 -7.44 10.44
N ASN A 153 3.75 -8.33 9.70
CA ASN A 153 4.08 -9.74 9.67
C ASN A 153 5.46 -9.98 9.04
N GLN A 154 5.86 -9.11 8.11
CA GLN A 154 7.15 -9.17 7.45
C GLN A 154 7.62 -7.76 7.07
N ILE A 155 8.93 -7.54 7.12
CA ILE A 155 9.58 -6.39 6.49
C ILE A 155 10.52 -6.92 5.42
N VAL A 156 10.40 -6.40 4.20
CA VAL A 156 11.22 -6.80 3.06
C VAL A 156 11.97 -5.62 2.47
N GLN A 157 12.95 -5.94 1.64
CA GLN A 157 13.82 -5.00 0.94
C GLN A 157 13.95 -5.43 -0.52
N PRO A 158 14.14 -4.50 -1.48
CA PRO A 158 14.37 -4.84 -2.88
C PRO A 158 15.54 -5.82 -3.08
N TYR A 159 16.62 -5.66 -2.30
CA TYR A 159 17.79 -6.54 -2.39
C TYR A 159 17.52 -7.99 -1.95
N HIS A 160 16.41 -8.29 -1.30
CA HIS A 160 15.98 -9.67 -1.06
C HIS A 160 15.46 -10.38 -2.33
N PHE A 161 15.21 -9.63 -3.40
CA PHE A 161 14.57 -10.07 -4.64
C PHE A 161 15.35 -9.67 -5.90
N GLY A 162 16.63 -9.34 -5.78
CA GLY A 162 17.54 -9.12 -6.90
C GLY A 162 17.72 -7.67 -7.34
N ASP A 163 17.18 -6.70 -6.60
CA ASP A 163 17.36 -5.27 -6.86
C ASP A 163 18.31 -4.66 -5.81
N SER A 164 19.49 -4.21 -6.24
CA SER A 164 20.56 -3.68 -5.38
C SER A 164 20.23 -2.29 -4.81
N THR A 165 19.12 -2.18 -4.11
CA THR A 165 18.58 -0.95 -3.53
C THR A 165 17.95 -1.23 -2.16
N SER A 166 18.03 -0.26 -1.25
CA SER A 166 17.42 -0.32 0.07
C SER A 166 16.17 0.55 0.19
N LYS A 167 15.02 -0.10 0.39
CA LYS A 167 13.73 0.55 0.67
C LYS A 167 12.88 -0.38 1.54
N LYS A 168 12.86 -0.12 2.85
CA LYS A 168 12.11 -0.95 3.80
C LYS A 168 10.62 -0.87 3.50
N THR A 169 10.04 -2.02 3.22
CA THR A 169 8.61 -2.19 2.97
C THR A 169 8.02 -3.15 4.00
N CYS A 170 6.97 -2.71 4.69
CA CYS A 170 6.22 -3.51 5.65
C CYS A 170 5.07 -4.24 4.93
N LEU A 171 4.82 -5.49 5.34
CA LEU A 171 3.68 -6.30 4.91
C LEU A 171 2.85 -6.72 6.13
N TRP A 172 1.57 -6.33 6.13
CA TRP A 172 0.57 -6.86 7.06
C TRP A 172 -0.26 -7.91 6.33
N LEU A 173 -0.24 -9.13 6.85
CA LEU A 173 -0.78 -10.31 6.18
C LEU A 173 -1.99 -10.84 6.96
N LYS A 174 -3.01 -11.25 6.22
CA LYS A 174 -4.19 -12.00 6.67
C LYS A 174 -4.28 -13.27 5.84
N ASN A 175 -4.12 -14.42 6.49
CA ASN A 175 -4.15 -15.76 5.89
C ASN A 175 -3.14 -16.01 4.75
N LEU A 176 -2.16 -15.13 4.55
CA LEU A 176 -1.11 -15.29 3.55
C LEU A 176 0.22 -15.67 4.22
N PRO A 177 1.00 -16.57 3.62
CA PRO A 177 2.35 -16.82 4.07
C PRO A 177 3.26 -15.61 3.78
N PRO A 178 4.33 -15.40 4.57
CA PRO A 178 5.35 -14.42 4.24
C PRO A 178 6.03 -14.74 2.90
N LEU A 179 6.52 -13.70 2.23
CA LEU A 179 7.31 -13.85 1.00
C LEU A 179 8.61 -14.59 1.31
N LYS A 180 8.96 -15.55 0.46
CA LYS A 180 10.28 -16.17 0.46
C LYS A 180 11.23 -15.29 -0.35
N HIS A 181 12.38 -14.95 0.20
CA HIS A 181 13.44 -14.29 -0.55
C HIS A 181 13.88 -15.20 -1.71
N THR A 182 14.16 -14.62 -2.88
CA THR A 182 14.41 -15.39 -4.10
C THR A 182 15.81 -15.19 -4.67
N ASN A 183 16.34 -13.98 -4.60
CA ASN A 183 17.68 -13.63 -5.08
C ASN A 183 18.24 -12.52 -4.19
N ILE A 184 19.08 -12.88 -3.22
CA ILE A 184 19.62 -11.91 -2.28
C ILE A 184 20.89 -11.29 -2.90
N VAL A 185 20.87 -9.97 -3.08
CA VAL A 185 21.99 -9.17 -3.60
C VAL A 185 22.44 -8.12 -2.57
N ASP A 186 23.48 -7.36 -2.90
CA ASP A 186 23.96 -6.27 -2.05
C ASP A 186 22.88 -5.19 -1.86
N PRO A 187 22.80 -4.51 -0.69
CA PRO A 187 21.81 -3.47 -0.42
C PRO A 187 21.94 -2.19 -1.26
N GLY A 188 23.00 -2.05 -2.07
CA GLY A 188 23.30 -0.86 -2.84
C GLY A 188 24.00 0.23 -2.03
N GLU A 189 24.37 1.33 -2.71
CA GLU A 189 25.00 2.48 -2.07
C GLU A 189 24.02 3.25 -1.18
N PHE A 190 24.47 3.61 0.02
CA PHE A 190 23.76 4.52 0.90
C PHE A 190 24.30 5.94 0.73
N ILE A 191 23.43 6.92 0.53
CA ILE A 191 23.82 8.33 0.53
C ILE A 191 23.85 8.82 1.97
N GLU A 192 25.04 9.04 2.50
CA GLU A 192 25.21 9.60 3.83
C GLU A 192 25.12 11.13 3.77
N PHE A 193 24.04 11.68 4.31
CA PHE A 193 23.86 13.13 4.41
C PHE A 193 24.70 13.71 5.55
N LYS A 194 25.10 14.98 5.45
CA LYS A 194 25.81 15.75 6.52
C LYS A 194 25.13 15.67 7.91
N SER A 195 23.85 15.31 7.95
CA SER A 195 23.08 15.08 9.18
C SER A 195 23.30 13.71 9.86
N GLY A 196 24.18 12.85 9.33
CA GLY A 196 24.39 11.47 9.80
C GLY A 196 23.25 10.50 9.44
N LYS A 197 22.32 10.94 8.59
CA LYS A 197 21.25 10.09 8.05
C LYS A 197 21.73 9.39 6.79
N LYS A 198 21.45 8.10 6.71
CA LYS A 198 21.65 7.24 5.54
C LYS A 198 20.34 7.03 4.80
#